data_AF-A0AAV0JWU4-F1
#
_entry.id   AF-A0AAV0JWU4-F1
#
_cell.length_a   1.000
_cell.length_b   1.000
_cell.length_c   1.000
_cell.angle_alpha   90.00
_cell.angle_beta   90.00
_cell.angle_gamma   90.00
#
_symmetry.space_group_name_H-M   'P 1'
#
loop_
_entity.id
_entity.type
_entity.pdbx_description
1 polymer ?
#
loop_
_entity_poly.entity_id
_entity_poly.type
_entity_poly.pdbx_seq_one_letter_code
_entity_poly.pdbx_strand_id
1 'polypeptide(L)'
;MVEGGRGSANFRLVIKKGRVYVEKFRKSIQSRDKDWFKESQQGFKESSLAKQCKHRYKIYIEGYAWSVSEKYILACDSITFMVKPYYYDFFTRSLEPLVHYWPINDRDKCRSIEYGVQWGNQNPEKAQAIGRAASELIQEKVSMDYVYDYMFHLLNEYGKLLRFEPQVPAASVEVCSEGMACSGGGEDVLGLGLERKFMLESLVKSPSLSRPCEIGHPFESQELEKYYKRNLNTIRRVQKWESQYWQDFEKQG
;
A
#
# COMPACT_ATOMS: atom_id res chain seq x y z
N MET A 1 7.02 -28.59 5.09
CA MET A 1 7.02 -27.12 5.19
C MET A 1 5.79 -26.51 4.51
N VAL A 2 5.53 -26.77 3.23
CA VAL A 2 4.35 -26.24 2.51
C VAL A 2 3.02 -26.72 3.10
N GLU A 3 2.88 -28.02 3.41
CA GLU A 3 1.64 -28.58 3.98
C GLU A 3 1.34 -28.08 5.41
N GLY A 4 2.35 -27.63 6.15
CA GLY A 4 2.17 -27.11 7.51
C GLY A 4 1.34 -25.83 7.57
N GLY A 5 1.31 -25.05 6.47
CA GLY A 5 0.50 -23.84 6.37
C GLY A 5 -0.96 -24.07 5.97
N ARG A 6 -1.36 -25.32 5.66
CA ARG A 6 -2.70 -25.61 5.12
C ARG A 6 -3.83 -25.21 6.06
N GLY A 7 -3.66 -25.38 7.38
CA GLY A 7 -4.67 -25.02 8.38
C GLY A 7 -4.98 -23.51 8.46
N SER A 8 -4.00 -22.67 8.10
CA SER A 8 -4.11 -21.20 8.11
C SER A 8 -4.31 -20.58 6.72
N ALA A 9 -4.03 -21.32 5.64
CA ALA A 9 -4.13 -20.81 4.28
C ALA A 9 -5.58 -20.83 3.74
N ASN A 10 -5.91 -19.87 2.87
CA ASN A 10 -7.15 -19.90 2.08
C ASN A 10 -6.99 -20.66 0.77
N PHE A 11 -5.78 -20.66 0.21
CA PHE A 11 -5.43 -21.34 -1.03
C PHE A 11 -3.95 -21.71 -1.06
N ARG A 12 -3.59 -22.60 -1.99
CA ARG A 12 -2.22 -22.89 -2.39
C ARG A 12 -2.03 -22.45 -3.84
N LEU A 13 -0.91 -21.76 -4.09
CA LEU A 13 -0.47 -21.35 -5.42
C LEU A 13 0.75 -22.19 -5.82
N VAL A 14 0.75 -22.72 -7.04
CA VAL A 14 1.91 -23.39 -7.64
C VAL A 14 2.18 -22.75 -8.99
N ILE A 15 3.41 -22.26 -9.19
CA ILE A 15 3.87 -21.76 -10.49
C ILE A 15 4.87 -22.77 -11.03
N LYS A 16 4.57 -23.39 -12.18
CA LYS A 16 5.42 -24.42 -12.81
C LYS A 16 5.47 -24.22 -14.31
N LYS A 17 6.69 -24.01 -14.85
CA LYS A 17 6.94 -23.78 -16.29
C LYS A 17 6.06 -22.65 -16.87
N GLY A 18 5.99 -21.52 -16.16
CA GLY A 18 5.20 -20.35 -16.58
C GLY A 18 3.69 -20.47 -16.42
N ARG A 19 3.18 -21.62 -15.96
CA ARG A 19 1.75 -21.84 -15.69
C ARG A 19 1.45 -21.74 -14.21
N VAL A 20 0.27 -21.22 -13.90
CA VAL A 20 -0.18 -20.93 -12.54
C VAL A 20 -1.32 -21.88 -12.18
N TYR A 21 -1.24 -22.52 -11.02
CA TYR A 21 -2.21 -23.47 -10.52
C TYR A 21 -2.65 -23.09 -9.11
N VAL A 22 -3.96 -23.13 -8.84
CA VAL A 22 -4.52 -22.78 -7.53
C VAL A 22 -5.40 -23.91 -7.00
N GLU A 23 -5.11 -24.36 -5.78
CA GLU A 23 -5.98 -25.20 -4.97
C GLU A 23 -6.61 -24.31 -3.88
N LYS A 24 -7.94 -24.19 -3.87
CA LYS A 24 -8.65 -23.42 -2.84
C LYS A 24 -8.97 -24.33 -1.67
N PHE A 25 -8.56 -23.93 -0.46
CA PHE A 25 -8.87 -24.67 0.77
C PHE A 25 -10.15 -24.18 1.43
N ARG A 26 -10.37 -22.85 1.45
CA ARG A 26 -11.54 -22.22 2.06
C ARG A 26 -11.80 -20.84 1.48
N LYS A 27 -13.04 -20.36 1.57
CA LYS A 27 -13.43 -19.03 1.10
C LYS A 27 -12.67 -17.95 1.88
N SER A 28 -12.14 -16.95 1.18
CA SER A 28 -11.63 -15.74 1.81
C SER A 28 -12.80 -14.92 2.35
N ILE A 29 -12.77 -14.61 3.65
CA ILE A 29 -13.77 -13.75 4.28
C ILE A 29 -13.22 -12.32 4.24
N GLN A 30 -13.92 -11.41 3.57
CA GLN A 30 -13.68 -9.98 3.74
C GLN A 30 -14.58 -9.49 4.87
N SER A 31 -14.01 -9.17 6.02
CA SER A 31 -14.71 -8.36 7.03
C SER A 31 -14.70 -6.92 6.53
N ARG A 32 -15.89 -6.33 6.36
CA ARG A 32 -16.04 -4.93 5.99
C ARG A 32 -16.77 -4.21 7.11
N ASP A 33 -16.14 -3.20 7.69
CA ASP A 33 -16.72 -2.43 8.80
C ASP A 33 -17.74 -1.37 8.33
N LYS A 34 -17.81 -1.11 7.02
CA LYS A 34 -18.83 -0.28 6.37
C LYS A 34 -19.87 -1.13 5.66
N ASP A 35 -21.12 -0.66 5.68
CA ASP A 35 -22.17 -1.15 4.79
C ASP A 35 -21.94 -0.65 3.36
N TRP A 36 -21.08 -1.38 2.63
CA TRP A 36 -20.75 -1.07 1.25
C TRP A 36 -21.92 -1.28 0.29
N PHE A 37 -22.94 -2.05 0.68
CA PHE A 37 -24.13 -2.21 -0.14
C PHE A 37 -24.90 -0.89 -0.20
N LYS A 38 -25.14 -0.28 0.96
CA LYS A 38 -25.75 1.05 1.06
C LYS A 38 -24.91 2.13 0.37
N GLU A 39 -23.59 2.14 0.59
CA GLU A 39 -22.70 3.12 -0.05
C GLU A 39 -22.70 3.01 -1.58
N SER A 40 -22.74 1.78 -2.10
CA SER A 40 -22.84 1.51 -3.55
C SER A 40 -24.16 2.03 -4.11
N GLN A 41 -25.29 1.80 -3.42
CA GLN A 41 -26.60 2.33 -3.85
C GLN A 41 -26.63 3.86 -3.88
N GLN A 42 -25.82 4.52 -3.05
CA GLN A 42 -25.71 5.98 -2.99
C GLN A 42 -24.65 6.54 -3.95
N GLY A 43 -23.98 5.69 -4.74
CA GLY A 43 -22.96 6.10 -5.70
C GLY A 43 -21.66 6.60 -5.06
N PHE A 44 -21.28 6.04 -3.91
CA PHE A 44 -20.03 6.36 -3.21
C PHE A 44 -19.86 7.84 -2.87
N LYS A 45 -20.97 8.57 -2.65
CA LYS A 45 -20.95 10.02 -2.44
C LYS A 45 -20.07 10.44 -1.26
N GLU A 46 -20.06 9.65 -0.19
CA GLU A 46 -19.33 9.90 1.05
C GLU A 46 -17.97 9.18 1.10
N SER A 47 -17.76 8.17 0.24
CA SER A 47 -16.53 7.38 0.19
C SER A 47 -15.62 7.67 -1.01
N SER A 48 -16.00 8.59 -1.90
CA SER A 48 -15.20 8.97 -3.06
C SER A 48 -13.79 9.41 -2.68
N LEU A 49 -12.79 8.64 -3.10
CA LEU A 49 -11.37 8.92 -2.85
C LEU A 49 -10.94 10.28 -3.42
N ALA A 50 -11.38 10.60 -4.64
CA ALA A 50 -11.05 11.87 -5.29
C ALA A 50 -11.58 13.09 -4.50
N LYS A 51 -12.79 12.98 -3.91
CA LYS A 51 -13.33 14.06 -3.05
C LYS A 51 -12.49 14.28 -1.80
N GLN A 52 -11.81 13.24 -1.31
CA GLN A 52 -10.96 13.38 -0.14
C GLN A 52 -9.85 14.40 -0.43
N CYS A 53 -9.25 14.43 -1.63
CA CYS A 53 -8.12 15.31 -1.98
C CYS A 53 -8.39 16.83 -1.88
N LYS A 54 -9.60 17.28 -1.57
CA LYS A 54 -9.93 18.70 -1.32
C LYS A 54 -9.39 19.26 0.01
N HIS A 55 -8.87 18.40 0.90
CA HIS A 55 -8.39 18.80 2.22
C HIS A 55 -6.87 18.90 2.24
N ARG A 56 -6.35 20.05 2.69
CA ARG A 56 -4.91 20.36 2.79
C ARG A 56 -4.10 19.38 3.65
N TYR A 57 -4.73 18.83 4.67
CA TYR A 57 -4.11 17.92 5.64
C TYR A 57 -4.74 16.54 5.53
N LYS A 58 -3.90 15.50 5.55
CA LYS A 58 -4.29 14.09 5.55
C LYS A 58 -3.77 13.39 6.78
N ILE A 59 -4.51 12.42 7.29
CA ILE A 59 -4.07 11.61 8.42
C ILE A 59 -4.02 10.16 7.96
N TYR A 60 -2.83 9.56 8.08
CA TYR A 60 -2.66 8.12 7.97
C TYR A 60 -2.65 7.51 9.36
N ILE A 61 -3.47 6.48 9.55
CA ILE A 61 -3.47 5.64 10.74
C ILE A 61 -3.72 4.20 10.34
N GLU A 62 -2.99 3.29 10.97
CA GLU A 62 -3.13 1.85 10.76
C GLU A 62 -4.39 1.32 11.45
N GLY A 63 -4.91 0.21 10.94
CA GLY A 63 -6.03 -0.51 11.52
C GLY A 63 -5.55 -1.78 12.23
N TYR A 64 -6.11 -2.93 11.85
CA TYR A 64 -5.59 -4.23 12.29
C TYR A 64 -4.17 -4.51 11.74
N ALA A 65 -3.89 -4.00 10.55
CA ALA A 65 -2.59 -4.03 9.89
C ALA A 65 -2.32 -2.67 9.22
N TRP A 66 -1.43 -2.63 8.21
CA TRP A 66 -1.34 -1.49 7.30
C TRP A 66 -2.71 -1.18 6.65
N SER A 67 -2.94 0.08 6.29
CA SER A 67 -4.20 0.52 5.68
C SER A 67 -4.02 0.83 4.20
N VAL A 68 -4.92 0.27 3.37
CA VAL A 68 -4.98 0.53 1.92
C VAL A 68 -5.18 2.01 1.58
N SER A 69 -5.61 2.84 2.54
CA SER A 69 -5.79 4.28 2.34
C SER A 69 -4.47 5.02 2.08
N GLU A 70 -3.32 4.49 2.51
CA GLU A 70 -2.02 5.17 2.48
C GLU A 70 -1.65 5.72 1.10
N LYS A 71 -1.71 4.87 0.07
CA LYS A 71 -1.38 5.28 -1.30
C LYS A 71 -2.32 6.35 -1.84
N TYR A 72 -3.60 6.31 -1.47
CA TYR A 72 -4.60 7.27 -1.95
C TYR A 72 -4.45 8.63 -1.28
N ILE A 73 -4.12 8.68 0.02
CA ILE A 73 -3.91 9.95 0.72
C ILE A 73 -2.59 10.61 0.30
N LEU A 74 -1.54 9.83 0.05
CA LEU A 74 -0.25 10.33 -0.45
C LEU A 74 -0.39 10.90 -1.88
N ALA A 75 -1.32 10.39 -2.69
CA ALA A 75 -1.56 10.86 -4.05
C ALA A 75 -2.32 12.22 -4.16
N CYS A 76 -2.70 12.85 -3.04
CA CYS A 76 -3.58 14.04 -3.05
C CYS A 76 -2.86 15.40 -3.05
N ASP A 77 -1.55 15.49 -3.30
CA ASP A 77 -0.72 16.72 -3.17
C ASP A 77 -0.85 17.42 -1.80
N SER A 78 -1.31 16.67 -0.80
CA SER A 78 -1.66 17.16 0.52
C SER A 78 -0.66 16.61 1.53
N ILE A 79 -0.22 17.42 2.48
CA ILE A 79 0.69 16.93 3.51
C ILE A 79 0.00 15.82 4.31
N THR A 80 0.69 14.68 4.41
CA THR A 80 0.20 13.51 5.14
C THR A 80 0.84 13.45 6.52
N PHE A 81 0.01 13.61 7.56
CA PHE A 81 0.31 13.32 8.94
C PHE A 81 0.29 11.81 9.16
N MET A 82 1.49 11.22 9.21
CA MET A 82 1.68 9.79 9.33
C MET A 82 1.88 9.42 10.80
N VAL A 83 0.84 8.88 11.43
CA VAL A 83 0.96 8.23 12.74
C VAL A 83 1.98 7.11 12.61
N LYS A 84 2.96 7.07 13.51
CA LYS A 84 4.08 6.13 13.49
C LYS A 84 3.60 4.71 13.06
N PRO A 85 3.95 4.26 11.84
CA PRO A 85 3.49 2.98 11.35
C PRO A 85 4.28 1.83 12.00
N TYR A 86 3.62 0.69 12.16
CA TYR A 86 4.20 -0.57 12.64
C TYR A 86 4.36 -1.59 11.50
N TYR A 87 3.57 -1.46 10.45
CA TYR A 87 3.55 -2.37 9.31
C TYR A 87 4.23 -1.75 8.09
N TYR A 88 4.85 -2.60 7.27
CA TYR A 88 5.38 -2.21 5.97
C TYR A 88 4.52 -2.79 4.87
N ASP A 89 4.21 -1.95 3.88
CA ASP A 89 3.75 -2.40 2.56
C ASP A 89 4.95 -2.37 1.59
N PHE A 90 4.76 -2.81 0.35
CA PHE A 90 5.85 -3.00 -0.63
C PHE A 90 6.61 -1.71 -0.96
N PHE A 91 5.96 -0.54 -0.89
CA PHE A 91 6.57 0.76 -1.22
C PHE A 91 6.94 1.61 0.01
N THR A 92 6.42 1.29 1.21
CA THR A 92 6.47 2.23 2.35
C THR A 92 7.86 2.41 2.93
N ARG A 93 8.78 1.47 2.65
CA ARG A 93 10.21 1.61 3.01
C ARG A 93 10.91 2.78 2.29
N SER A 94 10.37 3.21 1.15
CA SER A 94 10.86 4.34 0.37
C SER A 94 10.37 5.70 0.88
N LEU A 95 9.45 5.72 1.85
CA LEU A 95 8.94 6.96 2.41
C LEU A 95 9.93 7.58 3.39
N GLU A 96 10.07 8.90 3.32
CA GLU A 96 11.06 9.65 4.07
C GLU A 96 10.35 10.75 4.87
N PRO A 97 10.60 10.85 6.19
CA PRO A 97 9.98 11.88 7.03
C PRO A 97 10.47 13.27 6.60
N LEU A 98 9.56 14.24 6.58
CA LEU A 98 9.72 15.62 6.07
C LEU A 98 10.05 15.75 4.58
N VAL A 99 10.07 14.64 3.83
CA VAL A 99 10.10 14.65 2.36
C VAL A 99 8.74 14.23 1.83
N HIS A 100 8.28 13.03 2.22
CA HIS A 100 7.03 12.45 1.73
C HIS A 100 5.88 12.59 2.74
N TYR A 101 6.17 12.79 4.03
CA TYR A 101 5.15 12.88 5.06
C TYR A 101 5.64 13.65 6.29
N TRP A 102 4.70 14.05 7.15
CA TRP A 102 4.99 14.62 8.47
C TRP A 102 4.75 13.57 9.56
N PRO A 103 5.77 13.22 10.38
CA PRO A 103 5.65 12.17 11.38
C PRO A 103 4.80 12.62 12.56
N ILE A 104 3.88 11.76 13.01
CA ILE A 104 3.03 11.97 14.18
C ILE A 104 3.41 10.98 15.30
N ASN A 105 3.49 11.50 16.52
CA ASN A 105 3.70 10.70 17.71
C ASN A 105 2.48 9.82 18.02
N ASP A 106 2.69 8.51 18.04
CA ASP A 106 1.62 7.54 18.33
C ASP A 106 1.14 7.59 19.80
N ARG A 107 1.96 8.07 20.74
CA ARG A 107 1.55 8.15 22.16
C ARG A 107 0.66 9.35 22.46
N ASP A 108 0.85 10.45 21.74
CA ASP A 108 0.11 11.70 21.95
C ASP A 108 -0.33 12.29 20.60
N LYS A 109 -1.23 11.56 19.95
CA LYS A 109 -1.64 11.84 18.57
C LYS A 109 -2.29 13.22 18.45
N CYS A 110 -3.15 13.60 19.40
CA CYS A 110 -3.91 14.84 19.34
C CYS A 110 -2.99 16.06 19.37
N ARG A 111 -2.10 16.15 20.37
CA ARG A 111 -1.14 17.26 20.48
C ARG A 111 -0.14 17.27 19.31
N SER A 112 0.30 16.10 18.85
CA SER A 112 1.23 15.99 17.73
C SER A 112 0.60 16.40 16.39
N ILE A 113 -0.67 16.04 16.16
CA ILE A 113 -1.44 16.48 14.99
C ILE A 113 -1.70 17.99 15.06
N GLU A 114 -2.11 18.51 16.21
CA GLU A 114 -2.35 19.94 16.40
C GLU A 114 -1.09 20.76 16.09
N TYR A 115 0.06 20.35 16.63
CA TYR A 115 1.35 20.95 16.31
C TYR A 115 1.68 20.87 14.81
N GLY A 116 1.46 19.71 14.18
CA GLY A 116 1.66 19.54 12.74
C GLY A 116 0.79 20.47 11.89
N VAL A 117 -0.47 20.69 12.27
CA VAL A 117 -1.38 21.65 11.62
C VAL A 117 -0.88 23.08 11.79
N GLN A 118 -0.49 23.47 13.00
CA GLN A 118 0.04 24.82 13.27
C GLN A 118 1.31 25.08 12.47
N TRP A 119 2.27 24.13 12.47
CA TRP A 119 3.48 24.22 11.67
C TRP A 119 3.16 24.34 10.17
N GLY A 120 2.24 23.51 9.67
CA GLY A 120 1.82 23.52 8.27
C GLY A 120 1.17 24.84 7.86
N ASN A 121 0.36 25.43 8.73
CA ASN A 121 -0.26 26.73 8.52
C ASN A 121 0.77 27.87 8.48
N GLN A 122 1.79 27.81 9.33
CA GLN A 122 2.90 28.78 9.36
C GLN A 122 3.91 28.58 8.20
N ASN A 123 3.95 27.40 7.59
CA ASN A 123 4.91 27.05 6.53
C ASN A 123 4.19 26.51 5.27
N PRO A 124 3.33 27.29 4.61
CA PRO A 124 2.47 26.80 3.54
C PRO A 124 3.23 26.19 2.35
N GLU A 125 4.30 26.85 1.89
CA GLU A 125 5.10 26.36 0.77
C GLU A 125 5.80 25.04 1.09
N LYS A 126 6.35 24.90 2.31
CA LYS A 126 7.01 23.66 2.74
C LYS A 126 6.00 22.53 2.91
N ALA A 127 4.82 22.82 3.47
CA ALA A 127 3.76 21.83 3.59
C ALA A 127 3.29 21.33 2.21
N GLN A 128 3.15 22.24 1.24
CA GLN A 128 2.80 21.89 -0.14
C GLN A 128 3.91 21.07 -0.81
N ALA A 129 5.18 21.41 -0.59
CA ALA A 129 6.31 20.67 -1.13
C ALA A 129 6.34 19.22 -0.64
N ILE A 130 6.07 18.99 0.66
CA ILE A 130 5.98 17.63 1.22
C ILE A 130 4.82 16.86 0.56
N GLY A 131 3.66 17.48 0.42
CA GLY A 131 2.49 16.86 -0.22
C GLY A 131 2.76 16.46 -1.68
N ARG A 132 3.41 17.34 -2.47
CA ARG A 132 3.77 17.07 -3.87
C ARG A 132 4.84 15.99 -4.00
N ALA A 133 5.88 16.02 -3.18
CA ALA A 133 6.89 14.96 -3.21
C ALA A 133 6.28 13.58 -2.92
N ALA A 134 5.29 13.51 -2.02
CA ALA A 134 4.55 12.27 -1.76
C ALA A 134 3.76 11.79 -2.99
N SER A 135 3.02 12.69 -3.64
CA SER A 135 2.20 12.31 -4.80
C SER A 135 3.04 11.97 -6.01
N GLU A 136 4.15 12.68 -6.25
CA GLU A 136 5.16 12.35 -7.27
C GLU A 136 5.70 10.94 -7.05
N LEU A 137 6.07 10.58 -5.81
CA LEU A 137 6.52 9.22 -5.49
C LEU A 137 5.43 8.18 -5.82
N ILE A 138 4.16 8.42 -5.47
CA ILE A 138 3.09 7.47 -5.78
C ILE A 138 2.87 7.35 -7.30
N GLN A 139 2.86 8.47 -8.02
CA GLN A 139 2.63 8.48 -9.46
C GLN A 139 3.78 7.80 -10.23
N GLU A 140 5.03 8.06 -9.84
CA GLU A 140 6.19 7.59 -10.59
C GLU A 140 6.71 6.23 -10.13
N LYS A 141 6.61 5.90 -8.84
CA LYS A 141 7.24 4.71 -8.24
C LYS A 141 6.23 3.65 -7.80
N VAL A 142 4.94 3.96 -7.81
CA VAL A 142 3.86 3.03 -7.46
C VAL A 142 2.87 2.90 -8.64
N SER A 143 3.39 2.98 -9.86
CA SER A 143 2.64 2.70 -11.08
C SER A 143 2.36 1.19 -11.23
N MET A 144 1.37 0.83 -12.04
CA MET A 144 1.04 -0.58 -12.28
C MET A 144 2.20 -1.37 -12.89
N ASP A 145 3.04 -0.74 -13.71
CA ASP A 145 4.23 -1.38 -14.26
C ASP A 145 5.20 -1.80 -13.15
N TYR A 146 5.51 -0.90 -12.21
CA TYR A 146 6.37 -1.23 -11.06
C TYR A 146 5.71 -2.21 -10.08
N VAL A 147 4.38 -2.19 -9.93
CA VAL A 147 3.67 -3.18 -9.12
C VAL A 147 3.84 -4.57 -9.72
N TYR A 148 3.68 -4.72 -11.03
CA TYR A 148 3.87 -6.00 -11.70
C TYR A 148 5.34 -6.45 -11.70
N ASP A 149 6.28 -5.54 -11.93
CA ASP A 149 7.71 -5.84 -11.83
C ASP A 149 8.08 -6.31 -10.41
N TYR A 150 7.61 -5.61 -9.37
CA TYR A 150 7.84 -6.03 -7.98
C TYR A 150 7.31 -7.44 -7.72
N MET A 151 6.09 -7.76 -8.16
CA MET A 151 5.49 -9.08 -7.98
C MET A 151 6.24 -10.16 -8.78
N PHE A 152 6.65 -9.87 -10.01
CA PHE A 152 7.47 -10.76 -10.83
C PHE A 152 8.79 -11.08 -10.15
N HIS A 153 9.53 -10.06 -9.72
CA HIS A 153 10.80 -10.24 -9.04
C HIS A 153 10.64 -10.97 -7.71
N LEU A 154 9.63 -10.63 -6.90
CA LEU A 154 9.36 -11.30 -5.63
C LEU A 154 9.16 -12.82 -5.83
N LEU A 155 8.31 -13.21 -6.78
CA LEU A 155 8.02 -14.62 -7.05
C LEU A 155 9.24 -15.34 -7.66
N ASN A 156 9.97 -14.68 -8.56
CA ASN A 156 11.14 -15.24 -9.21
C ASN A 156 12.31 -15.47 -8.24
N GLU A 157 12.65 -14.47 -7.42
CA GLU A 157 13.72 -14.59 -6.42
C GLU A 157 13.34 -15.58 -5.31
N TYR A 158 12.10 -15.57 -4.85
CA TYR A 158 11.62 -16.58 -3.89
C TYR A 158 11.71 -18.00 -4.47
N GLY A 159 11.37 -18.18 -5.75
CA GLY A 159 11.48 -19.46 -6.45
C GLY A 159 12.89 -20.06 -6.42
N LYS A 160 13.94 -19.23 -6.48
CA LYS A 160 15.34 -19.68 -6.40
C LYS A 160 15.73 -20.22 -5.02
N LEU A 161 14.99 -19.86 -3.97
CA LEU A 161 15.24 -20.33 -2.59
C LEU A 161 14.64 -21.72 -2.31
N LEU A 162 13.81 -22.24 -3.22
CA LEU A 162 13.15 -23.53 -3.05
C LEU A 162 14.18 -24.68 -3.05
N ARG A 163 14.15 -25.49 -2.01
CA ARG A 163 14.99 -26.70 -1.87
C ARG A 163 14.32 -27.98 -2.37
N PHE A 164 13.25 -27.83 -3.15
CA PHE A 164 12.44 -28.93 -3.69
C PHE A 164 11.83 -28.51 -5.03
N GLU A 165 11.47 -29.48 -5.87
CA GLU A 165 10.72 -29.20 -7.09
C GLU A 165 9.22 -29.07 -6.80
N PRO A 166 8.56 -27.94 -7.15
CA PRO A 166 7.13 -27.79 -6.97
C PRO A 166 6.34 -28.86 -7.75
N GLN A 167 5.42 -29.52 -7.05
CA GLN A 167 4.45 -30.43 -7.63
C GLN A 167 3.07 -29.77 -7.62
N VAL A 168 2.31 -30.00 -8.70
CA VAL A 168 0.93 -29.51 -8.87
C VAL A 168 0.00 -30.55 -8.24
N PRO A 169 -0.72 -30.22 -7.15
CA PRO A 169 -1.71 -31.12 -6.57
C PRO A 169 -2.84 -31.44 -7.55
N ALA A 170 -3.39 -32.65 -7.49
CA ALA A 170 -4.50 -33.08 -8.32
C ALA A 170 -5.77 -32.19 -8.16
N ALA A 171 -5.96 -31.60 -6.99
CA ALA A 171 -7.07 -30.69 -6.69
C ALA A 171 -6.85 -29.25 -7.19
N SER A 172 -5.69 -28.94 -7.80
CA SER A 172 -5.41 -27.61 -8.33
C SER A 172 -6.06 -27.40 -9.69
N VAL A 173 -6.55 -26.19 -9.92
CA VAL A 173 -7.07 -25.74 -11.21
C VAL A 173 -6.06 -24.79 -11.83
N GLU A 174 -5.78 -24.97 -13.13
CA GLU A 174 -4.95 -24.02 -13.89
C GLU A 174 -5.67 -22.67 -13.99
N VAL A 175 -4.96 -21.60 -13.64
CA VAL A 175 -5.46 -20.24 -13.69
C VAL A 175 -5.08 -19.64 -15.03
N CYS A 176 -6.05 -19.59 -15.95
CA CYS A 176 -5.94 -18.82 -17.18
C CYS A 176 -6.49 -17.41 -16.97
N SER A 177 -5.91 -16.42 -17.63
CA SER A 177 -6.35 -15.02 -17.58
C SER A 177 -7.82 -14.85 -17.97
N GLU A 178 -8.24 -15.55 -19.02
CA GLU A 178 -9.62 -15.62 -19.51
C GLU A 178 -10.51 -16.35 -18.50
N GLY A 179 -9.99 -17.42 -17.89
CA GLY A 179 -10.71 -18.17 -16.85
C GLY A 179 -10.99 -17.32 -15.61
N MET A 180 -10.05 -16.46 -15.20
CA MET A 180 -10.25 -15.49 -14.12
C MET A 180 -11.30 -14.45 -14.49
N ALA A 181 -11.24 -13.90 -15.71
CA ALA A 181 -12.21 -12.92 -16.18
C ALA A 181 -13.62 -13.50 -16.33
N CYS A 182 -13.74 -14.78 -16.70
CA CYS A 182 -15.01 -15.49 -16.88
C CYS A 182 -15.59 -16.09 -15.60
N SER A 183 -14.80 -16.21 -14.52
CA SER A 183 -15.28 -16.71 -13.22
C SER A 183 -16.09 -15.67 -12.43
N GLY A 184 -16.04 -14.39 -12.83
CA GLY A 184 -17.01 -13.37 -12.42
C GLY A 184 -18.35 -13.68 -13.10
N GLY A 185 -19.38 -13.96 -12.30
CA GLY A 185 -20.68 -14.51 -12.75
C GLY A 185 -21.31 -13.83 -13.98
N GLY A 186 -22.19 -14.59 -14.65
CA GLY A 186 -22.89 -14.20 -15.88
C GLY A 186 -23.74 -12.93 -15.79
N GLU A 187 -24.25 -12.52 -16.96
CA GLU A 187 -25.02 -11.30 -17.20
C GLU A 187 -26.19 -11.10 -16.21
N ASP A 188 -26.41 -9.82 -15.87
CA ASP A 188 -27.63 -9.26 -15.28
C ASP A 188 -28.00 -9.60 -13.83
N VAL A 189 -27.05 -9.41 -12.91
CA VAL A 189 -27.38 -8.99 -11.53
C VAL A 189 -26.52 -7.79 -11.14
N LEU A 190 -27.17 -6.69 -10.74
CA LEU A 190 -26.60 -5.38 -10.34
C LEU A 190 -25.19 -5.49 -9.72
N GLY A 191 -24.16 -5.28 -10.53
CA GLY A 191 -22.75 -5.18 -10.11
C GLY A 191 -21.80 -6.28 -10.62
N LEU A 192 -22.27 -7.47 -10.98
CA LEU A 192 -21.39 -8.59 -11.40
C LEU A 192 -20.84 -8.44 -12.84
N GLY A 193 -21.60 -7.78 -13.73
CA GLY A 193 -21.12 -7.49 -15.10
C GLY A 193 -19.96 -6.50 -15.16
N LEU A 194 -19.84 -5.59 -14.18
CA LEU A 194 -18.73 -4.64 -14.09
C LEU A 194 -17.42 -5.32 -13.70
N GLU A 195 -17.48 -6.32 -12.83
CA GLU A 195 -16.30 -7.12 -12.46
C GLU A 195 -15.71 -7.80 -13.69
N ARG A 196 -16.54 -8.52 -14.46
CA ARG A 196 -16.13 -9.14 -15.72
C ARG A 196 -15.56 -8.11 -16.69
N LYS A 197 -16.23 -6.97 -16.87
CA LYS A 197 -15.75 -5.90 -17.75
C LYS A 197 -14.36 -5.39 -17.34
N PHE A 198 -14.16 -5.05 -16.07
CA PHE A 198 -12.86 -4.55 -15.59
C PHE A 198 -11.76 -5.62 -15.67
N MET A 199 -12.09 -6.88 -15.39
CA MET A 199 -11.15 -8.00 -15.56
C MET A 199 -10.75 -8.16 -17.02
N LEU A 200 -11.69 -8.09 -17.97
CA LEU A 200 -11.40 -8.13 -19.41
C LEU A 200 -10.59 -6.92 -19.89
N GLU A 201 -10.91 -5.71 -19.39
CA GLU A 201 -10.19 -4.47 -19.74
C GLU A 201 -8.75 -4.46 -19.22
N SER A 202 -8.48 -5.17 -18.12
CA SER A 202 -7.14 -5.31 -17.52
C SER A 202 -6.35 -6.51 -18.06
N LEU A 203 -6.89 -7.26 -19.03
CA LEU A 203 -6.19 -8.38 -19.64
C LEU A 203 -4.95 -7.92 -20.41
N VAL A 204 -3.80 -8.49 -20.05
CA VAL A 204 -2.57 -8.38 -20.83
C VAL A 204 -2.69 -9.30 -22.06
N LYS A 205 -2.86 -8.71 -23.25
CA LYS A 205 -3.12 -9.44 -24.50
C LYS A 205 -1.90 -10.12 -25.10
N SER A 206 -0.71 -9.66 -24.75
CA SER A 206 0.56 -10.18 -25.26
C SER A 206 1.65 -10.03 -24.19
N PRO A 207 2.66 -10.92 -24.17
CA PRO A 207 3.84 -10.71 -23.34
C PRO A 207 4.46 -9.33 -23.59
N SER A 208 5.07 -8.75 -22.56
CA SER A 208 5.82 -7.52 -22.75
C SER A 208 6.96 -7.74 -23.74
N LEU A 209 7.15 -6.78 -24.65
CA LEU A 209 8.31 -6.73 -25.54
C LEU A 209 9.53 -6.13 -24.83
N SER A 210 9.33 -5.39 -23.74
CA SER A 210 10.40 -4.95 -22.87
C SER A 210 10.82 -6.07 -21.93
N ARG A 211 12.11 -6.12 -21.63
CA ARG A 211 12.61 -6.99 -20.56
C ARG A 211 12.10 -6.45 -19.20
N PRO A 212 11.86 -7.32 -18.20
CA PRO A 212 11.62 -6.88 -16.83
C PRO A 212 12.73 -5.92 -16.38
N CYS A 213 12.42 -4.99 -15.48
CA CYS A 213 13.44 -4.12 -14.94
C CYS A 213 14.58 -4.92 -14.28
N GLU A 214 15.77 -4.35 -14.24
CA GLU A 214 16.87 -4.96 -13.50
C GLU A 214 16.72 -4.56 -12.02
N ILE A 215 16.68 -5.56 -11.13
CA ILE A 215 16.74 -5.29 -9.69
C ILE A 215 18.12 -4.68 -9.43
N GLY A 216 18.13 -3.45 -8.91
CA GLY A 216 19.37 -2.80 -8.48
C GLY A 216 20.13 -3.64 -7.44
N HIS A 217 21.42 -3.37 -7.28
CA HIS A 217 22.22 -4.06 -6.28
C HIS A 217 21.59 -3.90 -4.87
N PRO A 218 21.54 -4.97 -4.07
CA PRO A 218 21.11 -4.86 -2.68
C PRO A 218 21.91 -3.78 -1.95
N PHE A 219 21.24 -2.99 -1.12
CA PHE A 219 21.94 -2.03 -0.27
C PHE A 219 22.94 -2.76 0.62
N GLU A 220 24.15 -2.20 0.72
CA GLU A 220 25.11 -2.65 1.71
C GLU A 220 24.55 -2.39 3.10
N SER A 221 24.86 -3.27 4.07
CA SER A 221 24.29 -3.16 5.43
C SER A 221 24.57 -1.79 6.08
N GLN A 222 25.72 -1.20 5.78
CA GLN A 222 26.09 0.14 6.26
C GLN A 222 25.28 1.27 5.61
N GLU A 223 24.94 1.14 4.33
CA GLU A 223 24.12 2.13 3.63
C GLU A 223 22.69 2.13 4.17
N LEU A 224 22.14 0.92 4.37
CA LEU A 224 20.82 0.74 4.92
C LEU A 224 20.75 1.27 6.37
N GLU A 225 21.77 1.01 7.19
CA GLU A 225 21.86 1.55 8.55
C GLU A 225 21.91 3.09 8.55
N LYS A 226 22.69 3.70 7.64
CA LYS A 226 22.76 5.16 7.48
C LYS A 226 21.39 5.73 7.09
N TYR A 227 20.69 5.10 6.15
CA TYR A 227 19.34 5.49 5.73
C TYR A 227 18.36 5.45 6.92
N TYR A 228 18.31 4.35 7.67
CA TYR A 228 17.42 4.25 8.84
C TYR A 228 17.79 5.26 9.93
N LYS A 229 19.08 5.45 10.22
CA LYS A 229 19.53 6.46 11.19
C LYS A 229 19.12 7.87 10.77
N ARG A 230 19.23 8.22 9.48
CA ARG A 230 18.78 9.51 8.93
C ARG A 230 17.29 9.72 9.20
N ASN A 231 16.45 8.75 8.84
CA ASN A 231 15.00 8.85 9.02
C ASN A 231 14.62 8.95 10.50
N LEU A 232 15.23 8.14 11.37
CA LEU A 232 15.01 8.20 12.83
C LEU A 232 15.43 9.55 13.42
N ASN A 233 16.56 10.10 12.99
CA ASN A 233 17.04 11.40 13.46
C ASN A 233 16.11 12.54 13.00
N THR A 234 15.57 12.48 11.79
CA THR A 234 14.58 13.45 11.30
C THR A 234 13.29 13.40 12.13
N ILE A 235 12.77 12.21 12.45
CA ILE A 235 11.59 12.05 13.31
C ILE A 235 11.87 12.61 14.72
N ARG A 236 13.02 12.28 15.31
CA ARG A 236 13.42 12.82 16.63
C ARG A 236 13.53 14.35 16.63
N ARG A 237 13.94 14.95 15.51
CA ARG A 237 13.99 16.40 15.37
C ARG A 237 12.59 17.02 15.42
N VAL A 238 11.61 16.43 14.73
CA VAL A 238 10.21 16.88 14.80
C VAL A 238 9.66 16.75 16.22
N GLN A 239 9.93 15.64 16.90
CA GLN A 239 9.52 15.43 18.30
C GLN A 239 10.11 16.48 19.26
N LYS A 240 11.37 16.90 19.02
CA LYS A 240 11.98 18.00 19.78
C LYS A 240 11.30 19.34 19.52
N TRP A 241 10.97 19.64 18.26
CA TRP A 241 10.25 20.87 17.93
C TRP A 241 8.85 20.90 18.57
N GLU A 242 8.13 19.78 18.53
CA GLU A 242 6.84 19.60 19.20
C GLU A 242 6.96 19.80 20.71
N SER A 243 7.94 19.16 21.35
CA SER A 243 8.16 19.28 22.80
C SER A 243 8.48 20.71 23.22
N GLN A 244 9.32 21.41 22.45
CA GLN A 244 9.65 22.81 22.69
C GLN A 244 8.42 23.71 22.56
N TYR A 245 7.63 23.51 21.49
CA TYR A 245 6.40 24.27 21.27
C TYR A 245 5.43 24.17 22.45
N TRP A 246 5.16 22.95 22.94
CA TRP A 246 4.25 22.77 24.06
C TRP A 246 4.79 23.30 25.39
N GLN A 247 6.11 23.18 25.62
CA GLN A 247 6.74 23.80 26.81
C GLN A 247 6.63 25.32 26.80
N ASP A 248 6.70 25.96 25.63
CA ASP A 248 6.57 27.41 25.52
C ASP A 248 5.12 27.86 25.60
N PHE A 249 4.19 27.06 25.05
CA PHE A 249 2.75 27.28 25.17
C PHE A 249 2.27 27.22 26.63
N GLU A 250 2.71 26.19 27.39
CA GLU A 250 2.35 26.01 28.80
C GLU A 250 2.95 27.08 29.73
N LYS A 251 3.97 27.83 29.29
CA LYS A 251 4.52 28.98 30.04
C LYS A 251 3.78 30.29 29.77
N GLN A 252 3.00 30.37 28.69
CA GLN A 252 2.29 31.57 28.26
C GLN A 252 0.81 31.60 28.69
N GLY A 253 0.26 30.45 29.10
CA GLY A 253 -1.09 30.30 29.65
C GLY A 253 -1.08 30.21 31.18
#